data_AF-A0A7X0LRN0-F1
#
_entry.id   AF-A0A7X0LRN0-F1
#
_cell.length_a   1.000
_cell.length_b   1.000
_cell.length_c   1.000
_cell.angle_alpha   90.00
_cell.angle_beta   90.00
_cell.angle_gamma   90.00
#
_symmetry.space_group_name_H-M   'P 1'
#
loop_
_entity.id
_entity.type
_entity.pdbx_description
1 polymer ?
#
loop_
_entity_poly.entity_id
_entity_poly.type
_entity_poly.pdbx_seq_one_letter_code
_entity_poly.pdbx_strand_id
1 'polypeptide(L)'
;MLREEEAGEGWTERTGVGPSLVAASAPGWEISVSGRTGGESPNLLQAMLLEIESVEGAAVPEAELLRAVAEVWNPDFGDVVDGAERDALRGVGARVARPAVGRIGYLSPARAALVPDELRTVCTPLPTGGVLLDIAPPGAPDTVAAAHLRLRDAGALEPLPKPMDRSTL
;
A
#
# COMPACT_ATOMS: atom_id res chain seq x y z
N MET A 1 -10.05 10.05 19.90
CA MET A 1 -9.37 9.83 21.19
C MET A 1 -8.04 9.17 20.88
N LEU A 2 -6.92 9.90 21.00
CA LEU A 2 -5.58 9.33 20.85
C LEU A 2 -5.32 8.45 22.09
N ARG A 3 -5.00 7.17 21.90
CA ARG A 3 -4.49 6.30 22.97
C ARG A 3 -2.99 6.16 22.74
N GLU A 4 -2.20 6.80 23.59
CA GLU A 4 -0.77 6.54 23.69
C GLU A 4 -0.58 5.32 24.60
N GLU A 5 -0.04 4.22 24.06
CA GLU A 5 0.50 3.14 24.90
C GLU A 5 1.88 3.57 25.41
N GLU A 6 2.03 3.69 26.73
CA GLU A 6 3.33 3.97 27.36
C GLU A 6 4.28 2.79 27.16
N ALA A 7 5.13 2.87 26.13
CA ALA A 7 6.29 1.99 25.97
C ALA A 7 7.53 2.66 26.56
N GLY A 8 8.32 1.90 27.34
CA GLY A 8 9.47 2.41 28.08
C GLY A 8 10.53 3.13 27.24
N GLU A 9 11.40 3.89 27.92
CA GLU A 9 12.44 4.75 27.33
C GLU A 9 13.20 4.03 26.18
N GLY A 10 13.24 4.67 25.00
CA GLY A 10 13.94 4.18 23.80
C GLY A 10 13.15 3.23 22.89
N TRP A 11 11.96 2.76 23.27
CA TRP A 11 11.14 1.89 22.40
C TRP A 11 10.67 2.63 21.14
N THR A 12 10.10 3.83 21.31
CA THR A 12 9.58 4.67 20.22
C THR A 12 10.67 5.10 19.24
N GLU A 13 11.89 5.40 19.73
CA GLU A 13 13.05 5.70 18.88
C GLU A 13 13.49 4.49 18.05
N ARG A 14 13.30 3.27 18.56
CA ARG A 14 13.70 2.05 17.86
C ARG A 14 12.64 1.56 16.87
N THR A 15 11.36 1.60 17.24
CA THR A 15 10.27 1.00 16.44
C THR A 15 9.38 1.99 15.71
N GLY A 16 9.52 3.29 16.03
CA GLY A 16 8.67 4.35 15.52
C GLY A 16 7.39 4.53 16.33
N VAL A 17 6.53 5.44 15.86
CA VAL A 17 5.21 5.74 16.40
C VAL A 17 4.14 5.07 15.54
N GLY A 18 3.08 4.60 16.18
CA GLY A 18 1.90 4.04 15.51
C GLY A 18 0.69 4.97 15.58
N PRO A 19 0.61 6.06 14.79
CA PRO A 19 -0.55 6.93 14.81
C PRO A 19 -1.78 6.19 14.29
N SER A 20 -2.94 6.47 14.90
CA SER A 20 -4.24 5.98 14.47
C SER A 20 -5.28 7.10 14.61
N LEU A 21 -6.06 7.30 13.55
CA LEU A 21 -7.09 8.33 13.47
C LEU A 21 -8.34 7.70 12.84
N VAL A 22 -9.45 7.75 13.56
CA VAL A 22 -10.74 7.22 13.11
C VAL A 22 -11.71 8.38 12.95
N ALA A 23 -12.35 8.45 11.80
CA ALA A 23 -13.41 9.39 11.48
C ALA A 23 -14.66 8.62 11.06
N ALA A 24 -15.70 8.68 11.89
CA ALA A 24 -17.04 8.28 11.50
C ALA A 24 -17.71 9.48 10.81
N SER A 25 -18.36 9.24 9.66
CA SER A 25 -19.12 10.29 8.95
C SER A 25 -20.62 9.97 8.97
N ALA A 26 -21.31 10.06 7.83
CA ALA A 26 -22.71 9.67 7.73
C ALA A 26 -22.91 8.19 8.15
N PRO A 27 -24.13 7.77 8.55
CA PRO A 27 -24.39 6.39 8.95
C PRO A 27 -23.90 5.38 7.90
N GLY A 28 -23.15 4.37 8.34
CA GLY A 28 -22.55 3.35 7.48
C GLY A 28 -21.24 3.74 6.78
N TRP A 29 -20.65 4.88 7.16
CA TRP A 29 -19.30 5.26 6.74
C TRP A 29 -18.35 5.37 7.93
N GLU A 30 -17.26 4.61 7.86
CA GLU A 30 -16.13 4.74 8.75
C GLU A 30 -14.83 4.77 7.94
N ILE A 31 -13.94 5.70 8.30
CA ILE A 31 -12.60 5.78 7.74
C ILE A 31 -11.60 5.71 8.89
N SER A 32 -10.69 4.77 8.82
CA SER A 32 -9.59 4.59 9.76
C SER A 32 -8.27 4.74 9.03
N VAL A 33 -7.42 5.64 9.52
CA VAL A 33 -6.04 5.79 9.05
C VAL A 33 -5.15 5.31 10.19
N SER A 34 -4.31 4.33 9.92
CA SER A 34 -3.28 3.89 10.84
C SER A 34 -1.94 3.80 10.14
N GLY A 35 -0.85 3.78 10.90
CA GLY A 35 0.45 3.59 10.29
C GLY A 35 1.52 3.27 11.29
N ARG A 36 2.73 3.07 10.76
CA ARG A 36 3.98 3.05 11.49
C ARG A 36 4.91 4.03 10.80
N THR A 37 5.39 5.02 11.53
CA THR A 37 6.30 6.04 11.01
C THR A 37 7.42 6.31 11.99
N GLY A 38 8.54 6.84 11.48
CA GLY A 38 9.73 7.10 12.28
C GLY A 38 10.41 5.84 12.79
N GLY A 39 11.22 6.03 13.83
CA GLY A 39 12.08 5.01 14.40
C GLY A 39 13.27 4.64 13.52
N GLU A 40 14.31 4.03 14.11
CA GLU A 40 15.59 3.75 13.43
C GLU A 40 15.76 2.29 12.96
N SER A 41 14.82 1.39 13.31
CA SER A 41 14.95 -0.03 12.94
C SER A 41 15.03 -0.26 11.43
N PRO A 42 16.15 -0.77 10.89
CA PRO A 42 16.28 -1.03 9.46
C PRO A 42 15.50 -2.27 9.00
N ASN A 43 14.77 -2.93 9.90
CA ASN A 43 14.02 -4.15 9.63
C ASN A 43 12.51 -3.92 9.52
N LEU A 44 12.02 -2.74 9.90
CA LEU A 44 10.60 -2.37 9.90
C LEU A 44 10.30 -1.35 8.81
N LEU A 45 9.33 -1.68 7.96
CA LEU A 45 8.75 -0.73 7.03
C LEU A 45 8.02 0.37 7.77
N GLN A 46 8.17 1.59 7.26
CA GLN A 46 7.18 2.63 7.49
C GLN A 46 5.98 2.32 6.59
N ALA A 47 4.79 2.28 7.16
CA ALA A 47 3.58 1.82 6.51
C ALA A 47 2.42 2.75 6.89
N MET A 48 1.51 2.99 5.97
CA MET A 48 0.22 3.63 6.22
C MET A 48 -0.85 2.70 5.69
N LEU A 49 -1.92 2.54 6.46
CA LEU A 49 -3.09 1.77 6.11
C LEU A 49 -4.31 2.67 6.23
N LEU A 50 -5.06 2.77 5.14
CA LEU A 50 -6.35 3.43 5.09
C LEU A 50 -7.42 2.34 4.96
N GLU A 51 -8.22 2.15 6.01
CA GLU A 51 -9.38 1.26 6.00
C GLU A 51 -10.63 2.13 5.80
N ILE A 52 -11.46 1.74 4.83
CA ILE A 52 -12.70 2.44 4.51
C ILE A 52 -13.83 1.42 4.57
N GLU A 53 -14.70 1.59 5.55
CA GLU A 53 -15.99 0.91 5.59
C GLU A 53 -17.04 1.85 4.99
N SER A 54 -17.76 1.37 3.99
CA SER A 54 -18.78 2.15 3.29
C SER A 54 -20.07 1.34 3.18
N VAL A 55 -21.15 2.05 2.86
CA VAL A 55 -22.45 1.43 2.59
C VAL A 55 -22.34 0.59 1.31
N GLU A 56 -23.02 -0.56 1.27
CA GLU A 56 -23.04 -1.43 0.09
C GLU A 56 -23.43 -0.66 -1.18
N GLY A 57 -22.63 -0.82 -2.24
CA GLY A 57 -22.82 -0.15 -3.53
C GLY A 57 -22.34 1.31 -3.57
N ALA A 58 -21.80 1.85 -2.48
CA ALA A 58 -21.16 3.16 -2.51
C ALA A 58 -19.87 3.12 -3.33
N ALA A 59 -19.70 4.10 -4.23
CA ALA A 59 -18.46 4.28 -4.96
C ALA A 59 -17.41 4.97 -4.06
N VAL A 60 -16.28 4.30 -3.84
CA VAL A 60 -15.12 4.89 -3.18
C VAL A 60 -14.14 5.34 -4.27
N PRO A 61 -13.61 6.59 -4.23
CA PRO A 61 -12.65 7.10 -5.21
C PRO A 61 -11.25 6.55 -4.93
N GLU A 62 -11.09 5.23 -5.07
CA GLU A 62 -9.91 4.48 -4.63
C GLU A 62 -8.63 4.91 -5.33
N ALA A 63 -8.68 5.14 -6.65
CA ALA A 63 -7.54 5.58 -7.44
C ALA A 63 -7.08 6.98 -7.04
N GLU A 64 -8.03 7.89 -6.80
CA GLU A 64 -7.76 9.25 -6.34
C GLU A 64 -7.17 9.27 -4.93
N LEU A 65 -7.67 8.41 -4.04
CA LEU A 65 -7.14 8.30 -2.68
C LEU A 65 -5.71 7.76 -2.67
N LEU A 66 -5.46 6.67 -3.41
CA LEU A 66 -4.10 6.13 -3.51
C LEU A 66 -3.15 7.13 -4.19
N ARG A 67 -3.61 7.85 -5.23
CA ARG A 67 -2.86 8.95 -5.84
C ARG A 67 -2.47 10.00 -4.82
N ALA A 68 -3.44 10.50 -4.05
CA ALA A 68 -3.21 11.56 -3.07
C ALA A 68 -2.20 11.12 -1.99
N VAL A 69 -2.29 9.88 -1.52
CA VAL A 69 -1.31 9.31 -0.58
C VAL A 69 0.07 9.21 -1.24
N ALA A 70 0.14 8.72 -2.48
CA ALA A 70 1.39 8.56 -3.19
C ALA A 70 2.11 9.90 -3.45
N GLU A 71 1.36 10.94 -3.80
CA GLU A 71 1.90 12.28 -4.06
C GLU A 71 2.42 12.97 -2.78
N VAL A 72 1.75 12.76 -1.65
CA VAL A 72 2.12 13.41 -0.38
C VAL A 72 3.23 12.64 0.35
N TRP A 73 3.15 11.31 0.35
CA TRP A 73 4.03 10.47 1.16
C TRP A 73 5.19 9.86 0.39
N ASN A 74 5.09 9.78 -0.95
CA ASN A 74 6.08 9.17 -1.82
C ASN A 74 6.52 7.77 -1.36
N PRO A 75 5.59 6.81 -1.17
CA PRO A 75 5.93 5.47 -0.72
C PRO A 75 6.73 4.73 -1.80
N ASP A 76 7.32 3.59 -1.45
CA ASP A 76 7.96 2.72 -2.45
C ASP A 76 6.92 1.92 -3.26
N PHE A 77 5.81 1.54 -2.62
CA PHE A 77 4.68 0.85 -3.23
C PHE A 77 3.40 1.11 -2.43
N GLY A 78 2.24 0.86 -3.02
CA GLY A 78 0.95 0.90 -2.33
C GLY A 78 -0.13 0.16 -3.12
N ASP A 79 -1.21 -0.23 -2.45
CA ASP A 79 -2.29 -1.00 -3.06
C ASP A 79 -3.67 -0.70 -2.46
N VAL A 80 -4.70 -1.00 -3.25
CA VAL A 80 -6.10 -1.07 -2.83
C VAL A 80 -6.56 -2.50 -2.98
N VAL A 81 -7.01 -3.10 -1.88
CA VAL A 81 -7.50 -4.48 -1.83
C VAL A 81 -8.71 -4.61 -0.92
N ASP A 82 -9.69 -5.40 -1.34
CA ASP A 82 -10.72 -5.93 -0.44
C ASP A 82 -10.32 -7.29 0.18
N GLY A 83 -11.23 -7.90 0.94
CA GLY A 83 -10.99 -9.19 1.60
C GLY A 83 -10.70 -10.33 0.63
N ALA A 84 -11.46 -10.42 -0.47
CA ALA A 84 -11.32 -11.51 -1.45
C ALA A 84 -10.04 -11.37 -2.27
N GLU A 85 -9.68 -10.15 -2.66
CA GLU A 85 -8.43 -9.86 -3.34
C GLU A 85 -7.23 -10.14 -2.43
N ARG A 86 -7.33 -9.77 -1.14
CA ARG A 86 -6.29 -10.07 -0.16
C ARG A 86 -6.10 -11.58 0.04
N ASP A 87 -7.19 -12.37 0.00
CA ASP A 87 -7.12 -13.83 0.02
C ASP A 87 -6.43 -14.41 -1.22
N ALA A 88 -6.80 -13.94 -2.41
CA ALA A 88 -6.18 -14.39 -3.66
C ALA A 88 -4.68 -14.06 -3.72
N LEU A 89 -4.30 -12.85 -3.31
CA LEU A 89 -2.90 -12.44 -3.19
C LEU A 89 -2.12 -13.34 -2.22
N ARG A 90 -2.69 -13.68 -1.06
CA ARG A 90 -2.07 -14.66 -0.14
C ARG A 90 -1.92 -16.04 -0.78
N GLY A 91 -2.90 -16.47 -1.58
CA GLY A 91 -2.88 -17.73 -2.32
C GLY A 91 -1.70 -17.84 -3.29
N VAL A 92 -1.28 -16.72 -3.90
CA VAL A 92 -0.11 -16.65 -4.79
C VAL A 92 1.20 -16.25 -4.09
N GLY A 93 1.19 -16.20 -2.75
CA GLY A 93 2.38 -16.03 -1.93
C GLY A 93 2.67 -14.60 -1.47
N ALA A 94 1.74 -13.65 -1.64
CA ALA A 94 1.86 -12.33 -1.04
C ALA A 94 1.93 -12.44 0.50
N ARG A 95 2.69 -11.53 1.12
CA ARG A 95 2.93 -11.50 2.56
C ARG A 95 2.80 -10.07 3.08
N VAL A 96 2.37 -9.95 4.33
CA VAL A 96 2.35 -8.67 5.05
C VAL A 96 3.76 -8.07 5.05
N ALA A 97 3.84 -6.75 4.91
CA ALA A 97 5.10 -6.00 4.87
C ALA A 97 6.06 -6.43 3.74
N ARG A 98 5.51 -6.89 2.61
CA ARG A 98 6.21 -7.03 1.33
C ARG A 98 5.45 -6.25 0.26
N PRO A 99 6.14 -5.82 -0.81
CA PRO A 99 5.47 -5.20 -1.95
C PRO A 99 4.37 -6.09 -2.50
N ALA A 100 3.20 -5.52 -2.69
CA ALA A 100 2.05 -6.12 -3.32
C ALA A 100 1.32 -5.04 -4.12
N VAL A 101 0.50 -5.47 -5.07
CA VAL A 101 -0.44 -4.63 -5.80
C VAL A 101 -1.79 -5.31 -5.83
N GLY A 102 -2.83 -4.55 -5.55
CA GLY A 102 -4.22 -4.98 -5.55
C GLY A 102 -4.91 -4.70 -6.87
N ARG A 103 -6.21 -4.42 -6.83
CA ARG A 103 -6.95 -3.97 -8.02
C ARG A 103 -6.46 -2.61 -8.53
N ILE A 104 -6.02 -1.76 -7.61
CA ILE A 104 -5.30 -0.53 -7.91
C ILE A 104 -3.96 -0.61 -7.19
N GLY A 105 -2.88 -0.27 -7.88
CA GLY A 105 -1.53 -0.28 -7.34
C GLY A 105 -0.82 1.04 -7.56
N TYR A 106 0.19 1.32 -6.75
CA TYR A 106 1.17 2.36 -6.97
C TYR A 106 2.57 1.75 -6.91
N LEU A 107 3.43 2.14 -7.84
CA LEU A 107 4.84 1.77 -7.86
C LEU A 107 5.70 3.04 -7.98
N SER A 108 6.71 3.14 -7.11
CA SER A 108 7.76 4.17 -7.19
C SER A 108 8.47 4.15 -8.55
N PRO A 109 9.17 5.23 -8.97
CA PRO A 109 9.83 5.28 -10.27
C PRO A 109 10.75 4.07 -10.54
N ALA A 110 11.50 3.64 -9.53
CA ALA A 110 12.41 2.50 -9.63
C ALA A 110 11.68 1.18 -9.92
N ARG A 111 10.53 0.95 -9.26
CA ARG A 111 9.70 -0.23 -9.50
C ARG A 111 8.91 -0.12 -10.81
N ALA A 112 8.44 1.07 -11.14
CA ALA A 112 7.72 1.36 -12.38
C ALA A 112 8.55 1.04 -13.64
N ALA A 113 9.87 1.23 -13.57
CA ALA A 113 10.80 0.87 -14.64
C ALA A 113 10.81 -0.65 -14.95
N LEU A 114 10.43 -1.48 -13.97
CA LEU A 114 10.39 -2.94 -14.07
C LEU A 114 9.01 -3.47 -14.51
N VAL A 115 8.03 -2.60 -14.74
CA VAL A 115 6.69 -3.02 -15.18
C VAL A 115 6.76 -3.64 -16.57
N PRO A 116 6.27 -4.88 -16.76
CA PRO A 116 6.19 -5.53 -18.07
C PRO A 116 5.36 -4.73 -19.08
N ASP A 117 5.72 -4.83 -20.36
CA ASP A 117 5.07 -4.06 -21.43
C ASP A 117 3.56 -4.35 -21.53
N GLU A 118 3.14 -5.59 -21.27
CA GLU A 118 1.73 -5.99 -21.27
C GLU A 118 0.89 -5.31 -20.18
N LEU A 119 1.52 -4.79 -19.13
CA LEU A 119 0.83 -4.04 -18.06
C LEU A 119 0.95 -2.53 -18.24
N ARG A 120 1.74 -2.03 -19.19
CA ARG A 120 1.89 -0.57 -19.40
C ARG A 120 0.61 0.12 -19.83
N THR A 121 -0.32 -0.59 -20.46
CA THR A 121 -1.61 -0.02 -20.89
C THR A 121 -2.52 0.34 -19.72
N VAL A 122 -2.30 -0.25 -18.55
CA VAL A 122 -3.04 0.06 -17.32
C VAL A 122 -2.28 1.03 -16.41
N CYS A 123 -1.13 1.54 -16.85
CA CYS A 123 -0.32 2.47 -16.08
C CYS A 123 -0.67 3.93 -16.38
N THR A 124 -0.91 4.70 -15.33
CA THR A 124 -1.01 6.16 -15.39
C THR A 124 0.20 6.78 -14.65
N PRO A 125 1.10 7.48 -15.35
CA PRO A 125 2.22 8.18 -14.72
C PRO A 125 1.74 9.27 -13.76
N LEU A 126 2.43 9.41 -12.62
CA LEU A 126 2.21 10.51 -11.69
C LEU A 126 3.27 11.61 -11.88
N PRO A 127 2.96 12.87 -11.55
CA PRO A 127 3.93 13.97 -11.61
C PRO A 127 5.19 13.73 -10.76
N THR A 128 5.10 12.90 -9.71
CA THR A 128 6.21 12.51 -8.83
C THR A 128 7.13 11.43 -9.44
N GLY A 129 6.80 10.91 -10.63
CA GLY A 129 7.61 9.95 -11.39
C GLY A 129 7.23 8.48 -11.20
N GLY A 130 6.41 8.13 -10.22
CA GLY A 130 5.83 6.80 -10.06
C GLY A 130 4.67 6.54 -11.04
N VAL A 131 4.06 5.36 -10.96
CA VAL A 131 2.88 5.01 -11.76
C VAL A 131 1.76 4.46 -10.87
N LEU A 132 0.52 4.86 -11.17
CA LEU A 132 -0.68 4.14 -10.75
C LEU A 132 -0.98 3.03 -11.74
N LEU A 133 -1.42 1.88 -11.26
CA LEU A 133 -1.87 0.75 -12.03
C LEU A 133 -3.36 0.53 -11.77
N ASP A 134 -4.18 0.51 -12.82
CA ASP A 134 -5.60 0.14 -12.76
C ASP A 134 -5.77 -1.29 -13.30
N ILE A 135 -5.57 -2.27 -12.43
CA ILE A 135 -5.38 -3.68 -12.81
C ILE A 135 -6.71 -4.38 -13.10
N ALA A 136 -7.73 -4.12 -12.28
CA ALA A 136 -8.97 -4.86 -12.32
C ALA A 136 -10.15 -4.06 -11.76
N PRO A 137 -11.38 -4.31 -12.25
CA PRO A 137 -12.58 -3.85 -11.56
C PRO A 137 -12.76 -4.59 -10.21
N PRO A 138 -13.56 -4.04 -9.28
CA PRO A 138 -13.92 -4.73 -8.04
C PRO A 138 -14.50 -6.13 -8.30
N GLY A 139 -14.14 -7.09 -7.44
CA GLY A 139 -14.63 -8.46 -7.54
C GLY A 139 -13.92 -9.34 -8.59
N ALA A 140 -12.73 -8.94 -9.05
CA ALA A 140 -11.90 -9.73 -9.97
C ALA A 140 -10.58 -10.24 -9.34
N PRO A 141 -10.62 -10.99 -8.23
CA PRO A 141 -9.44 -11.37 -7.45
C PRO A 141 -8.41 -12.22 -8.24
N ASP A 142 -8.87 -13.05 -9.19
CA ASP A 142 -7.98 -13.85 -10.03
C ASP A 142 -7.14 -12.98 -10.98
N THR A 143 -7.73 -11.88 -11.48
CA THR A 143 -7.03 -10.92 -12.34
C THR A 143 -5.96 -10.19 -11.54
N VAL A 144 -6.29 -9.77 -10.31
CA VAL A 144 -5.33 -9.17 -9.37
C VAL A 144 -4.18 -10.12 -9.08
N ALA A 145 -4.47 -11.38 -8.74
CA ALA A 145 -3.44 -12.38 -8.45
C ALA A 145 -2.53 -12.63 -9.67
N ALA A 146 -3.09 -12.71 -10.88
CA ALA A 146 -2.32 -12.89 -12.10
C ALA A 146 -1.42 -11.69 -12.41
N ALA A 147 -1.90 -10.46 -12.23
CA ALA A 147 -1.09 -9.24 -12.42
C ALA A 147 0.02 -9.15 -11.37
N HIS A 148 -0.28 -9.43 -10.11
CA HIS A 148 0.71 -9.48 -9.03
C HIS A 148 1.83 -10.48 -9.35
N LEU A 149 1.50 -11.68 -9.84
CA LEU A 149 2.50 -12.67 -10.26
C LEU A 149 3.42 -12.12 -11.36
N ARG A 150 2.87 -11.50 -12.41
CA ARG A 150 3.66 -10.90 -13.50
C ARG A 150 4.62 -9.83 -12.99
N LEU A 151 4.13 -8.94 -12.13
CA LEU A 151 4.95 -7.86 -11.55
C LEU A 151 6.03 -8.41 -10.63
N ARG A 152 5.73 -9.46 -9.85
CA ARG A 152 6.72 -10.15 -9.04
C ARG A 152 7.79 -10.81 -9.90
N ASP A 153 7.39 -11.55 -10.93
CA ASP A 153 8.31 -12.28 -11.80
C ASP A 153 9.20 -11.32 -12.62
N ALA A 154 8.73 -10.09 -12.87
CA ALA A 154 9.51 -8.99 -13.45
C ALA A 154 10.43 -8.26 -12.45
N GLY A 155 10.37 -8.63 -11.18
CA GLY A 155 11.16 -8.02 -10.10
C GLY A 155 10.59 -6.69 -9.56
N ALA A 156 9.47 -6.20 -10.10
CA ALA A 156 8.84 -4.96 -9.65
C ALA A 156 8.33 -5.04 -8.20
N LEU A 157 8.11 -6.26 -7.68
CA LEU A 157 7.67 -6.53 -6.30
C LEU A 157 8.76 -7.18 -5.44
N GLU A 158 10.04 -7.07 -5.81
CA GLU A 158 11.12 -7.57 -4.97
C GLU A 158 11.09 -6.90 -3.59
N PRO A 159 11.24 -7.67 -2.49
CA PRO A 159 11.27 -7.12 -1.15
C PRO A 159 12.42 -6.11 -0.99
N LEU A 160 12.19 -5.07 -0.19
CA LEU A 160 13.27 -4.17 0.19
C LEU A 160 14.38 -4.95 0.93
N PRO A 161 15.66 -4.60 0.71
CA PRO A 161 16.78 -5.25 1.37
C PRO A 161 16.64 -5.11 2.89
N LYS A 162 17.09 -6.14 3.62
CA LYS A 162 17.12 -6.13 5.09
C LYS A 162 18.55 -6.40 5.54
N PRO A 163 19.18 -5.51 6.33
CA PRO A 163 18.68 -4.22 6.80
C PRO A 163 18.47 -3.21 5.64
N MET A 164 17.43 -2.37 5.73
CA MET A 164 17.20 -1.27 4.79
C MET A 164 18.22 -0.16 5.02
N ASP A 165 18.80 0.36 3.94
CA ASP A 165 19.59 1.59 3.99
C ASP A 165 18.66 2.79 3.89
N ARG A 166 18.41 3.44 5.04
CA ARG A 166 17.51 4.61 5.11
C ARG A 166 18.17 5.92 4.71
N SER A 167 19.47 5.93 4.46
CA SER A 167 20.17 7.12 3.97
C SER A 167 20.02 7.32 2.46
N THR A 168 19.54 6.30 1.76
CA THR A 168 19.43 6.25 0.30
C THR A 168 17.99 6.07 -0.22
N LEU A 169 17.00 6.05 0.69
CA LEU A 169 15.56 5.97 0.39
C LEU A 169 14.90 7.35 0.44
#